data_AF-A0A8H7BJL3-F1
#
_entry.id   AF-A0A8H7BJL3-F1
#
_cell.length_a   1.000
_cell.length_b   1.000
_cell.length_c   1.000
_cell.angle_alpha   90.00
_cell.angle_beta   90.00
_cell.angle_gamma   90.00
#
_symmetry.space_group_name_H-M   'P 1'
#
loop_
_entity.id
_entity.type
_entity.pdbx_description
1 polymer ?
#
loop_
_entity_poly.entity_id
_entity_poly.type
_entity_poly.pdbx_seq_one_letter_code
_entity_poly.pdbx_strand_id
1 'polypeptide(L)'
;MRYTQEATPSDIVPFSDTIHSLESTDNDTKLLSYICEDVEAFALDLLTVLNLWGTKADVGALQEGLRRLVYKTYASPADGIFIPVWRAFASVVTQHPQLIWTVVTHCLHIMKTQPQLDEHVLSNKSEQERARIIFSRLSPMLILKVLPTEAFADLSISPKMAATVDWTRYDLRQDRVKISDQSNELSTELLKELLARTNEVVSFVQGREFAEGLIRKLYSTMQDP
;
A
#
# COMPACT_ATOMS: atom_id res chain seq x y z
N MET A 1 32.49 1.21 -14.85
CA MET A 1 32.07 2.49 -14.24
C MET A 1 31.33 2.16 -12.96
N ARG A 2 31.89 2.49 -11.80
CA ARG A 2 31.25 2.27 -10.49
C ARG A 2 30.36 3.47 -10.19
N TYR A 3 29.05 3.26 -10.05
CA TYR A 3 28.16 4.25 -9.45
C TYR A 3 28.17 4.03 -7.95
N THR A 4 28.75 4.96 -7.22
CA THR A 4 28.57 5.12 -5.77
C THR A 4 28.13 6.55 -5.53
N GLN A 5 26.82 6.75 -5.46
CA GLN A 5 26.24 7.86 -4.72
C GLN A 5 25.58 7.24 -3.50
N GLU A 6 26.33 7.19 -2.40
CA GLU A 6 25.77 6.97 -1.08
C GLU A 6 25.10 8.28 -0.68
N ALA A 7 23.77 8.34 -0.81
CA ALA A 7 22.99 9.36 -0.14
C ALA A 7 23.09 9.08 1.37
N THR A 8 23.67 10.03 2.10
CA THR A 8 23.82 9.99 3.54
C THR A 8 22.58 10.58 4.22
N PRO A 9 22.26 10.22 5.48
CA PRO A 9 21.14 10.82 6.22
C PRO A 9 21.23 12.35 6.34
N SER A 10 22.43 12.93 6.20
CA SER A 10 22.69 14.37 6.14
C SER A 10 22.21 15.05 4.86
N ASP A 11 21.95 14.30 3.78
CA ASP A 11 21.46 14.85 2.50
C ASP A 11 19.94 15.09 2.50
N ILE A 12 19.25 14.66 3.56
CA ILE A 12 17.85 14.96 3.82
C ILE A 12 17.81 16.10 4.84
N VAL A 13 17.94 17.34 4.36
CA VAL A 13 17.52 18.48 5.16
C VAL A 13 16.00 18.37 5.32
N PRO A 14 15.44 18.27 6.53
CA PRO A 14 14.00 18.31 6.70
C PRO A 14 13.53 19.72 6.28
N PHE A 15 12.83 19.80 5.13
CA PHE A 15 12.21 21.02 4.64
C PHE A 15 11.23 21.67 5.65
N SER A 16 10.92 21.00 6.78
CA SER A 16 10.07 21.55 7.84
C SER A 16 10.70 22.72 8.60
N ASP A 17 12.03 22.76 8.73
CA ASP A 17 12.67 23.68 9.68
C ASP A 17 12.91 25.08 9.06
N THR A 18 12.71 25.22 7.76
CA THR A 18 12.73 26.53 7.07
C THR A 18 11.36 27.21 7.03
N ILE A 19 10.28 26.50 7.40
CA ILE A 19 8.90 26.99 7.25
C ILE A 19 8.39 27.77 8.48
N HIS A 20 9.04 27.67 9.63
CA HIS A 20 8.54 28.26 10.88
C HIS A 20 9.01 29.69 11.21
N SER A 21 9.60 30.44 10.27
CA SER A 21 10.01 31.82 10.57
C SER A 21 9.86 32.82 9.42
N LEU A 22 8.74 32.77 8.69
CA LEU A 22 8.39 33.84 7.76
C LEU A 22 6.93 34.26 7.98
N GLU A 23 6.77 35.44 8.56
CA GLU A 23 5.51 36.18 8.54
C GLU A 23 5.09 36.37 7.08
N SER A 24 3.93 35.82 6.72
CA SER A 24 3.49 35.63 5.35
C SER A 24 3.32 36.95 4.59
N THR A 25 4.08 37.13 3.51
CA THR A 25 3.72 38.10 2.46
C THR A 25 3.10 37.37 1.27
N ASP A 26 2.15 38.01 0.61
CA ASP A 26 1.32 37.46 -0.49
C ASP A 26 2.13 36.95 -1.71
N ASN A 27 3.42 37.30 -1.79
CA ASN A 27 4.37 36.79 -2.79
C ASN A 27 4.94 35.42 -2.45
N ASP A 28 5.08 35.08 -1.16
CA ASP A 28 5.59 33.78 -0.73
C ASP A 28 4.58 32.67 -1.06
N THR A 29 3.29 32.98 -0.95
CA THR A 29 2.19 32.07 -1.33
C THR A 29 2.20 31.74 -2.83
N LYS A 30 2.50 32.72 -3.70
CA LYS A 30 2.60 32.51 -5.16
C LYS A 30 3.86 31.76 -5.58
N LEU A 31 4.97 32.00 -4.88
CA LEU A 31 6.22 31.28 -5.13
C LEU A 31 6.07 29.81 -4.70
N LEU A 32 5.45 29.57 -3.54
CA LEU A 32 5.16 28.22 -3.05
C LEU A 32 4.17 27.49 -3.96
N SER A 33 3.14 28.16 -4.49
CA SER A 33 2.22 27.53 -5.45
C SER A 33 2.89 27.15 -6.76
N TYR A 34 3.77 28.00 -7.29
CA TYR A 34 4.52 27.73 -8.51
C TYR A 34 5.49 26.55 -8.36
N ILE A 35 6.21 26.48 -7.23
CA ILE A 35 7.09 25.35 -6.91
C ILE A 35 6.29 24.05 -6.76
N CYS A 36 5.10 24.10 -6.15
CA CYS A 36 4.22 22.94 -6.06
C CYS A 36 3.75 22.45 -7.44
N GLU A 37 3.35 23.36 -8.33
CA GLU A 37 2.90 23.01 -9.69
C GLU A 37 4.01 22.36 -10.53
N ASP A 38 5.24 22.89 -10.48
CA ASP A 38 6.39 22.32 -11.20
C ASP A 38 6.80 20.94 -10.65
N VAL A 39 6.71 20.74 -9.34
CA VAL A 39 7.00 19.44 -8.70
C VAL A 39 5.95 18.41 -9.08
N GLU A 40 4.67 18.78 -9.13
CA GLU A 40 3.59 17.90 -9.56
C GLU A 40 3.71 17.53 -11.04
N ALA A 41 4.02 18.49 -11.91
CA ALA A 41 4.26 18.24 -13.33
C ALA A 41 5.44 17.27 -13.54
N PHE A 42 6.55 17.49 -12.84
CA PHE A 42 7.70 16.59 -12.87
C PHE A 42 7.36 15.19 -12.37
N ALA A 43 6.57 15.08 -11.29
CA ALA A 43 6.11 13.80 -10.78
C ALA A 43 5.26 13.05 -11.83
N LEU A 44 4.35 13.74 -12.53
CA LEU A 44 3.53 13.15 -13.59
C LEU A 44 4.38 12.65 -14.78
N ASP A 45 5.42 13.39 -15.17
CA ASP A 45 6.37 12.96 -16.20
C ASP A 45 7.11 11.68 -15.76
N LEU A 46 7.54 11.62 -14.50
CA LEU A 46 8.18 10.44 -13.94
C LEU A 46 7.23 9.22 -13.91
N LEU A 47 5.95 9.41 -13.62
CA LEU A 47 4.95 8.33 -13.68
C LEU A 47 4.79 7.78 -15.11
N THR A 48 4.90 8.63 -16.13
CA THR A 48 4.85 8.22 -17.53
C THR A 48 6.05 7.33 -17.88
N VAL A 49 7.25 7.71 -17.42
CA VAL A 49 8.46 6.90 -17.58
C VAL A 49 8.33 5.56 -16.85
N LEU A 50 7.80 5.56 -15.63
CA LEU A 50 7.57 4.34 -14.85
C LEU A 50 6.58 3.39 -15.54
N ASN A 51 5.50 3.93 -16.11
CA ASN A 51 4.54 3.13 -16.87
C ASN A 51 5.19 2.52 -18.12
N LEU A 52 5.96 3.31 -18.88
CA LEU A 52 6.70 2.81 -20.04
C LEU A 52 7.68 1.70 -19.65
N TRP A 53 8.45 1.90 -18.57
CA TRP A 53 9.35 0.89 -18.03
C TRP A 53 8.60 -0.38 -17.63
N GLY A 54 7.44 -0.22 -16.97
CA GLY A 54 6.53 -1.30 -16.62
C GLY A 54 6.13 -2.19 -17.80
N THR A 55 5.92 -1.60 -18.98
CA THR A 55 5.55 -2.34 -20.20
C THR A 55 6.72 -2.97 -20.96
N LYS A 56 7.97 -2.58 -20.67
CA LYS A 56 9.17 -2.97 -21.45
C LYS A 56 10.15 -3.83 -20.67
N ALA A 57 10.18 -3.71 -19.35
CA ALA A 57 11.08 -4.46 -18.50
C ALA A 57 10.72 -5.96 -18.50
N ASP A 58 11.74 -6.79 -18.26
CA ASP A 58 11.50 -8.21 -18.05
C ASP A 58 10.77 -8.45 -16.73
N VAL A 59 10.02 -9.55 -16.66
CA VAL A 59 9.21 -9.90 -15.49
C VAL A 59 10.06 -10.00 -14.22
N GLY A 60 11.29 -10.51 -14.29
CA GLY A 60 12.17 -10.64 -13.13
C GLY A 60 12.59 -9.29 -12.56
N ALA A 61 12.98 -8.35 -13.43
CA ALA A 61 13.27 -6.97 -13.05
C ALA A 61 12.03 -6.26 -12.46
N LEU A 62 10.84 -6.51 -13.03
CA LEU A 62 9.59 -5.98 -12.49
C LEU A 62 9.31 -6.52 -11.08
N GLN A 63 9.52 -7.82 -10.83
CA GLN A 63 9.35 -8.40 -9.49
C GLN A 63 10.28 -7.74 -8.47
N GLU A 64 11.56 -7.61 -8.79
CA GLU A 64 12.52 -6.97 -7.89
C GLU A 64 12.23 -5.47 -7.69
N GLY A 65 11.81 -4.77 -8.76
CA GLY A 65 11.39 -3.38 -8.70
C GLY A 65 10.16 -3.18 -7.81
N LEU A 66 9.11 -3.99 -7.99
CA LEU A 66 7.90 -3.96 -7.18
C LEU A 66 8.20 -4.29 -5.71
N ARG A 67 9.06 -5.27 -5.44
CA ARG A 67 9.53 -5.56 -4.08
C ARG A 67 10.13 -4.31 -3.43
N ARG A 68 11.10 -3.67 -4.10
CA ARG A 68 11.74 -2.45 -3.57
C ARG A 68 10.74 -1.32 -3.38
N LEU A 69 9.80 -1.17 -4.32
CA LEU A 69 8.75 -0.17 -4.25
C LEU A 69 7.87 -0.37 -3.00
N VAL A 70 7.42 -1.60 -2.72
CA VAL A 70 6.65 -1.91 -1.50
C VAL A 70 7.39 -1.40 -0.25
N TYR A 71 8.65 -1.78 -0.06
CA TYR A 71 9.42 -1.36 1.11
C TYR A 71 9.71 0.15 1.14
N LYS A 72 9.99 0.77 -0.02
CA LYS A 72 10.21 2.22 -0.11
C LYS A 72 8.97 3.00 0.33
N THR A 73 7.80 2.56 -0.14
CA THR A 73 6.52 3.22 0.17
C THR A 73 6.05 2.98 1.59
N TYR A 74 6.39 1.83 2.18
CA TYR A 74 6.21 1.58 3.60
C TYR A 74 7.06 2.51 4.48
N ALA A 75 8.29 2.82 4.05
CA ALA A 75 9.23 3.65 4.79
C ALA A 75 9.01 5.18 4.62
N SER A 76 8.07 5.62 3.78
CA SER A 76 7.91 7.05 3.44
C SER A 76 6.45 7.55 3.57
N PRO A 77 5.99 7.83 4.81
CA PRO A 77 4.60 8.19 5.08
C PRO A 77 4.16 9.58 4.61
N ALA A 78 5.11 10.45 4.27
CA ALA A 78 4.83 11.82 3.83
C ALA A 78 4.85 11.99 2.30
N ASP A 79 5.09 10.90 1.56
CA ASP A 79 5.27 10.98 0.11
C ASP A 79 3.94 10.99 -0.64
N GLY A 80 3.54 12.18 -1.11
CA GLY A 80 2.28 12.38 -1.86
C GLY A 80 2.21 11.61 -3.18
N ILE A 81 3.34 11.18 -3.75
CA ILE A 81 3.36 10.43 -5.01
C ILE A 81 3.17 8.92 -4.83
N PHE A 82 3.06 8.44 -3.59
CA PHE A 82 2.85 7.02 -3.25
C PHE A 82 1.69 6.38 -4.03
N ILE A 83 0.49 6.94 -3.93
CA ILE A 83 -0.71 6.41 -4.57
C ILE A 83 -0.63 6.52 -6.10
N PRO A 84 -0.22 7.68 -6.68
CA PRO A 84 0.00 7.80 -8.12
C PRO A 84 0.95 6.75 -8.70
N VAL A 85 2.06 6.43 -8.01
CA VAL A 85 3.02 5.40 -8.49
C VAL A 85 2.36 4.02 -8.57
N TRP A 86 1.64 3.60 -7.54
CA TRP A 86 0.92 2.32 -7.56
C TRP A 86 -0.20 2.26 -8.60
N ARG A 87 -0.85 3.40 -8.89
CA ARG A 87 -1.81 3.50 -10.00
C ARG A 87 -1.14 3.37 -11.35
N ALA A 88 0.05 3.94 -11.55
CA ALA A 88 0.80 3.79 -12.80
C ALA A 88 1.16 2.31 -13.06
N PHE A 89 1.54 1.56 -12.03
CA PHE A 89 1.85 0.13 -12.14
C PHE A 89 0.63 -0.80 -12.17
N ALA A 90 -0.58 -0.30 -11.88
CA ALA A 90 -1.79 -1.11 -11.81
C ALA A 90 -2.00 -1.95 -13.08
N SER A 91 -1.91 -1.32 -14.25
CA SER A 91 -2.13 -1.98 -15.55
C SER A 91 -1.12 -3.10 -15.80
N VAL A 92 0.16 -2.86 -15.48
CA VAL A 92 1.27 -3.80 -15.64
C VAL A 92 1.09 -5.01 -14.71
N VAL A 93 0.70 -4.77 -13.46
CA VAL A 93 0.45 -5.83 -12.48
C VAL A 93 -0.72 -6.72 -12.92
N THR A 94 -1.79 -6.14 -13.48
CA THR A 94 -2.94 -6.90 -14.00
C THR A 94 -2.59 -7.76 -15.20
N GLN A 95 -1.66 -7.33 -16.06
CA GLN A 95 -1.24 -8.10 -17.23
C GLN A 95 -0.37 -9.32 -16.89
N HIS A 96 0.23 -9.33 -15.70
CA HIS A 96 1.17 -10.37 -15.28
C HIS A 96 0.81 -10.89 -13.88
N PRO A 97 0.01 -11.98 -13.78
CA PRO A 97 -0.42 -12.54 -12.50
C PRO A 97 0.73 -12.85 -11.53
N GLN A 98 1.93 -13.20 -12.01
CA GLN A 98 3.07 -13.38 -11.11
C GLN A 98 3.50 -12.11 -10.34
N LEU A 99 3.25 -10.91 -10.89
CA LEU A 99 3.64 -9.65 -10.26
C LEU A 99 2.75 -9.32 -9.07
N ILE A 100 1.44 -9.63 -9.15
CA ILE A 100 0.56 -9.40 -8.01
C ILE A 100 0.97 -10.25 -6.81
N TRP A 101 1.42 -11.48 -7.04
CA TRP A 101 1.89 -12.36 -5.97
C TRP A 101 3.14 -11.82 -5.29
N THR A 102 4.04 -11.18 -6.02
CA THR A 102 5.18 -10.47 -5.43
C THR A 102 4.71 -9.34 -4.51
N VAL A 103 3.79 -8.50 -4.96
CA VAL A 103 3.25 -7.39 -4.15
C VAL A 103 2.55 -7.93 -2.90
N VAL A 104 1.65 -8.91 -3.04
CA VAL A 104 0.93 -9.54 -1.93
C VAL A 104 1.90 -10.16 -0.94
N THR A 105 2.92 -10.87 -1.40
CA THR A 105 3.94 -11.51 -0.54
C THR A 105 4.63 -10.49 0.35
N HIS A 106 5.09 -9.38 -0.21
CA HIS A 106 5.81 -8.36 0.56
C HIS A 106 4.88 -7.52 1.44
N CYS A 107 3.68 -7.17 0.98
CA CYS A 107 2.68 -6.52 1.82
C CYS A 107 2.30 -7.40 3.01
N LEU A 108 2.07 -8.70 2.79
CA LEU A 108 1.75 -9.66 3.85
C LEU A 108 2.91 -9.81 4.84
N HIS A 109 4.14 -9.93 4.33
CA HIS A 109 5.32 -9.99 5.19
C HIS A 109 5.41 -8.76 6.10
N ILE A 110 5.27 -7.56 5.53
CA ILE A 110 5.26 -6.32 6.32
C ILE A 110 4.14 -6.38 7.36
N MET A 111 2.91 -6.73 6.96
CA MET A 111 1.77 -6.80 7.87
C MET A 111 2.02 -7.74 9.07
N LYS A 112 2.57 -8.92 8.83
CA LYS A 112 2.90 -9.91 9.89
C LYS A 112 4.03 -9.47 10.82
N THR A 113 4.98 -8.68 10.32
CA THR A 113 6.13 -8.21 11.12
C THR A 113 5.82 -6.97 11.94
N GLN A 114 4.67 -6.32 11.72
CA GLN A 114 4.30 -5.13 12.46
C GLN A 114 3.93 -5.51 13.91
N PRO A 115 4.47 -4.81 14.93
CA PRO A 115 4.15 -5.09 16.32
C PRO A 115 2.67 -4.80 16.58
N GLN A 116 2.00 -5.59 17.44
CA GLN A 116 0.65 -5.27 17.85
C GLN A 116 0.61 -3.90 18.53
N LEU A 117 -0.38 -3.09 18.19
CA LEU A 117 -0.59 -1.83 18.90
C LEU A 117 -1.27 -2.13 20.21
N ASP A 118 -0.68 -1.65 21.29
CA ASP A 118 -1.34 -1.49 22.58
C ASP A 118 -1.45 0.00 22.92
N GLU A 119 -2.30 0.33 23.88
CA GLU A 119 -2.58 1.72 24.26
C GLU A 119 -1.35 2.38 24.91
N HIS A 120 -0.47 1.58 25.50
CA HIS A 120 0.77 2.02 26.13
C HIS A 120 1.85 2.45 25.10
N VAL A 121 1.88 1.79 23.94
CA VAL A 121 2.77 2.09 22.82
C VAL A 121 2.40 3.43 22.19
N LEU A 122 1.11 3.79 22.14
CA LEU A 122 0.64 5.02 21.50
C LEU A 122 0.58 6.22 22.46
N SER A 123 0.24 6.00 23.73
CA SER A 123 0.09 7.07 24.73
C SER A 123 1.37 7.87 24.99
N ASN A 124 2.54 7.25 24.84
CA ASN A 124 3.84 7.90 25.06
C ASN A 124 4.45 8.51 23.80
N LYS A 125 3.73 8.51 22.67
CA LYS A 125 4.24 8.99 21.37
C LYS A 125 3.71 10.36 21.03
N SER A 126 4.55 11.18 20.42
CA SER A 126 4.12 12.45 19.82
C SER A 126 3.10 12.22 18.70
N GLU A 127 2.33 13.25 18.36
CA GLU A 127 1.35 13.17 17.27
C GLU A 127 1.98 12.74 15.94
N GLN A 128 3.17 13.28 15.63
CA GLN A 128 3.91 12.93 14.42
C GLN A 128 4.36 11.46 14.42
N GLU A 129 4.83 10.93 15.56
CA GLU A 129 5.18 9.51 15.67
C GLU A 129 3.95 8.61 15.54
N ARG A 130 2.83 8.98 16.15
CA ARG A 130 1.56 8.24 16.00
C ARG A 130 1.13 8.20 14.54
N ALA A 131 1.17 9.33 13.84
CA ALA A 131 0.83 9.40 12.42
C ALA A 131 1.75 8.49 11.57
N ARG A 132 3.07 8.49 11.84
CA ARG A 132 4.01 7.59 11.15
C ARG A 132 3.70 6.11 11.41
N ILE A 133 3.38 5.74 12.64
CA ILE A 133 3.01 4.37 13.02
C ILE A 133 1.73 3.95 12.29
N ILE A 134 0.70 4.80 12.34
CA ILE A 134 -0.60 4.59 11.68
C ILE A 134 -0.40 4.39 10.18
N PHE A 135 0.31 5.30 9.52
CA PHE A 135 0.57 5.20 8.09
C PHE A 135 1.34 3.92 7.76
N SER A 136 2.41 3.61 8.51
CA SER A 136 3.19 2.39 8.29
C SER A 136 2.29 1.15 8.32
N ARG A 137 1.33 1.09 9.25
CA ARG A 137 0.35 0.00 9.33
C ARG A 137 -0.64 -0.03 8.18
N LEU A 138 -1.09 1.14 7.72
CA LEU A 138 -2.04 1.27 6.62
C LEU A 138 -1.38 1.05 5.25
N SER A 139 -0.11 1.41 5.09
CA SER A 139 0.62 1.39 3.81
C SER A 139 0.50 0.07 3.04
N PRO A 140 0.81 -1.13 3.60
CA PRO A 140 0.66 -2.37 2.86
C PRO A 140 -0.78 -2.63 2.41
N MET A 141 -1.76 -2.20 3.21
CA MET A 141 -3.17 -2.30 2.84
C MET A 141 -3.53 -1.29 1.74
N LEU A 142 -3.05 -0.05 1.83
CA LEU A 142 -3.24 0.98 0.81
C LEU A 142 -2.70 0.54 -0.55
N ILE A 143 -1.51 -0.07 -0.60
CA ILE A 143 -0.94 -0.66 -1.83
C ILE A 143 -1.95 -1.62 -2.46
N LEU A 144 -2.42 -2.60 -1.68
CA LEU A 144 -3.39 -3.59 -2.15
C LEU A 144 -4.74 -2.96 -2.55
N LYS A 145 -5.13 -1.85 -1.90
CA LYS A 145 -6.38 -1.14 -2.19
C LYS A 145 -6.31 -0.34 -3.49
N VAL A 146 -5.14 0.17 -3.87
CA VAL A 146 -4.95 0.95 -5.10
C VAL A 146 -5.02 0.09 -6.36
N LEU A 147 -4.56 -1.16 -6.29
CA LEU A 147 -4.56 -2.07 -7.43
C LEU A 147 -6.00 -2.39 -7.89
N PRO A 148 -6.26 -2.69 -9.15
CA PRO A 148 -7.62 -2.99 -9.62
C PRO A 148 -8.05 -4.37 -9.12
N THR A 149 -9.37 -4.62 -8.99
CA THR A 149 -9.88 -5.90 -8.45
C THR A 149 -9.50 -7.09 -9.36
N GLU A 150 -9.41 -6.83 -10.65
CA GLU A 150 -8.97 -7.72 -11.72
C GLU A 150 -7.59 -8.33 -11.44
N ALA A 151 -6.69 -7.57 -10.79
CA ALA A 151 -5.37 -8.07 -10.41
C ALA A 151 -5.45 -9.24 -9.42
N PHE A 152 -6.58 -9.43 -8.77
CA PHE A 152 -6.79 -10.45 -7.74
C PHE A 152 -7.72 -11.59 -8.19
N ALA A 153 -8.03 -11.70 -9.48
CA ALA A 153 -8.96 -12.72 -10.01
C ALA A 153 -8.56 -14.17 -9.67
N ASP A 154 -7.27 -14.41 -9.41
CA ASP A 154 -6.73 -15.72 -9.02
C ASP A 154 -6.69 -15.99 -7.52
N LEU A 155 -7.05 -15.00 -6.68
CA LEU A 155 -7.21 -15.24 -5.25
C LEU A 155 -8.34 -16.25 -5.04
N SER A 156 -7.98 -17.36 -4.39
CA SER A 156 -8.93 -18.36 -3.93
C SER A 156 -8.58 -18.79 -2.51
N ILE A 157 -9.56 -19.26 -1.77
CA ILE A 157 -9.39 -19.71 -0.39
C ILE A 157 -9.80 -21.17 -0.25
N SER A 158 -9.20 -21.85 0.72
CA SER A 158 -9.58 -23.24 1.01
C SER A 158 -11.00 -23.32 1.56
N PRO A 159 -11.75 -24.42 1.30
CA PRO A 159 -13.08 -24.62 1.87
C PRO A 159 -13.08 -24.54 3.40
N LYS A 160 -12.02 -25.06 4.04
CA LYS A 160 -11.84 -25.01 5.49
C LYS A 160 -11.78 -23.56 5.99
N MET A 161 -11.01 -22.70 5.33
CA MET A 161 -10.95 -21.28 5.69
C MET A 161 -12.31 -20.61 5.47
N ALA A 162 -12.93 -20.86 4.32
CA ALA A 162 -14.22 -20.27 3.98
C ALA A 162 -15.32 -20.55 5.00
N ALA A 163 -15.32 -21.74 5.59
CA ALA A 163 -16.29 -22.12 6.63
C ALA A 163 -16.08 -21.41 7.98
N THR A 164 -14.91 -20.83 8.23
CA THR A 164 -14.59 -20.15 9.51
C THR A 164 -14.90 -18.67 9.50
N VAL A 165 -15.19 -18.09 8.34
CA VAL A 165 -15.39 -16.65 8.18
C VAL A 165 -16.87 -16.33 8.14
N ASP A 166 -17.29 -15.40 8.99
CA ASP A 166 -18.61 -14.77 8.85
C ASP A 166 -18.59 -13.77 7.69
N TRP A 167 -18.91 -14.24 6.50
CA TRP A 167 -18.93 -13.42 5.28
C TRP A 167 -19.98 -12.31 5.33
N THR A 168 -21.06 -12.50 6.11
CA THR A 168 -22.14 -11.50 6.20
C THR A 168 -21.69 -10.23 6.90
N ARG A 169 -20.76 -10.33 7.87
CA ARG A 169 -20.08 -9.18 8.49
C ARG A 169 -19.41 -8.28 7.46
N TYR A 170 -18.91 -8.86 6.36
CA TYR A 170 -18.22 -8.15 5.30
C TYR A 170 -19.12 -7.87 4.10
N ASP A 171 -20.45 -7.99 4.21
CA ASP A 171 -21.38 -7.80 3.08
C ASP A 171 -21.03 -8.70 1.86
N LEU A 172 -20.49 -9.88 2.14
CA LEU A 172 -20.16 -10.89 1.15
C LEU A 172 -21.07 -12.11 1.34
N ARG A 173 -21.49 -12.70 0.22
CA ARG A 173 -22.10 -14.03 0.23
C ARG A 173 -21.02 -15.06 -0.07
N GLN A 174 -21.07 -16.21 0.61
CA GLN A 174 -20.04 -17.26 0.46
C GLN A 174 -19.97 -17.82 -0.97
N ASP A 175 -21.09 -17.86 -1.71
CA ASP A 175 -21.15 -18.25 -3.12
C ASP A 175 -20.46 -17.26 -4.06
N ARG A 176 -20.19 -16.04 -3.58
CA ARG A 176 -19.42 -15.00 -4.28
C ARG A 176 -17.94 -14.99 -3.89
N VAL A 177 -17.47 -16.00 -3.17
CA VAL A 177 -16.05 -16.14 -2.83
C VAL A 177 -15.48 -17.29 -3.64
N LYS A 178 -14.34 -17.07 -4.30
CA LYS A 178 -13.65 -18.12 -5.05
C LYS A 178 -13.06 -19.15 -4.07
N ILE A 179 -13.73 -20.28 -3.92
CA ILE A 179 -13.30 -21.38 -3.05
C ILE A 179 -12.70 -22.50 -3.92
N SER A 180 -11.52 -22.99 -3.56
CA SER A 180 -10.82 -24.05 -4.31
C SER A 180 -9.98 -24.91 -3.39
N ASP A 181 -9.95 -26.23 -3.64
CA ASP A 181 -9.05 -27.16 -2.93
C ASP A 181 -7.57 -26.92 -3.30
N GLN A 182 -7.32 -26.28 -4.45
CA GLN A 182 -5.99 -25.86 -4.90
C GLN A 182 -5.69 -24.41 -4.50
N SER A 183 -6.34 -23.90 -3.45
CA SER A 183 -6.14 -22.52 -3.00
C SER A 183 -4.68 -22.23 -2.70
N ASN A 184 -4.20 -21.08 -3.13
CA ASN A 184 -2.86 -20.60 -2.80
C ASN A 184 -2.76 -20.34 -1.28
N GLU A 185 -1.75 -20.91 -0.63
CA GLU A 185 -1.45 -20.67 0.78
C GLU A 185 -1.33 -19.17 1.08
N LEU A 186 -0.70 -18.42 0.18
CA LEU A 186 -0.54 -16.97 0.30
C LEU A 186 -1.88 -16.22 0.40
N SER A 187 -2.89 -16.66 -0.36
CA SER A 187 -4.24 -16.07 -0.32
C SER A 187 -4.93 -16.35 1.02
N THR A 188 -4.76 -17.56 1.55
CA THR A 188 -5.30 -17.94 2.87
C THR A 188 -4.61 -17.16 3.99
N GLU A 189 -3.30 -17.01 3.93
CA GLU A 189 -2.53 -16.23 4.91
C GLU A 189 -2.83 -14.74 4.85
N LEU A 190 -3.07 -14.19 3.66
CA LEU A 190 -3.54 -12.82 3.49
C LEU A 190 -4.90 -12.61 4.18
N LEU A 191 -5.85 -13.52 3.96
CA LEU A 191 -7.17 -13.43 4.60
C LEU A 191 -7.05 -13.49 6.13
N LYS A 192 -6.27 -14.43 6.67
CA LYS A 192 -6.05 -14.54 8.12
C LYS A 192 -5.51 -13.26 8.72
N GLU A 193 -4.50 -12.67 8.08
CA GLU A 193 -3.89 -11.41 8.53
C GLU A 193 -4.89 -10.25 8.50
N LEU A 194 -5.68 -10.13 7.42
CA LEU A 194 -6.72 -9.11 7.32
C LEU A 194 -7.79 -9.30 8.40
N LEU A 195 -8.26 -10.54 8.63
CA LEU A 195 -9.21 -10.86 9.69
C LEU A 195 -8.65 -10.53 11.08
N ALA A 196 -7.37 -10.83 11.35
CA ALA A 196 -6.72 -10.46 12.60
C ALA A 196 -6.77 -8.95 12.82
N ARG A 197 -6.48 -8.15 11.79
CA ARG A 197 -6.54 -6.68 11.83
C ARG A 197 -7.94 -6.14 12.08
N THR A 198 -8.99 -6.78 11.55
CA THR A 198 -10.38 -6.37 11.86
C THR A 198 -10.77 -6.60 13.32
N ASN A 199 -10.03 -7.46 14.04
CA ASN A 199 -10.30 -7.83 15.42
C ASN A 199 -9.30 -7.21 16.42
N GLU A 200 -8.32 -6.42 15.95
CA GLU A 200 -7.39 -5.72 16.84
C GLU A 200 -8.13 -4.67 17.68
N VAL A 201 -8.17 -4.89 19.00
CA VAL A 201 -8.92 -4.09 19.99
C VAL A 201 -8.45 -2.63 20.02
N VAL A 202 -7.14 -2.41 19.87
CA VAL A 202 -6.50 -1.09 19.92
C VAL A 202 -6.15 -0.57 18.52
N SER A 203 -6.63 -1.22 17.45
CA SER A 203 -6.49 -0.63 16.13
C SER A 203 -7.40 0.59 16.01
N PHE A 204 -6.82 1.70 15.55
CA PHE A 204 -7.56 2.89 15.17
C PHE A 204 -8.65 2.50 14.16
N VAL A 205 -9.83 3.10 14.29
CA VAL A 205 -11.05 2.72 13.53
C VAL A 205 -10.77 2.57 12.04
N GLN A 206 -9.95 3.46 11.48
CA GLN A 206 -9.56 3.45 10.08
C GLN A 206 -8.83 2.16 9.68
N GLY A 207 -8.00 1.58 10.54
CA GLY A 207 -7.27 0.34 10.26
C GLY A 207 -8.21 -0.85 10.09
N ARG A 208 -9.26 -0.94 10.94
CA ARG A 208 -10.28 -1.98 10.83
C ARG A 208 -11.12 -1.80 9.59
N GLU A 209 -11.67 -0.60 9.39
CA GLU A 209 -12.49 -0.26 8.23
C GLU A 209 -11.75 -0.53 6.91
N PHE A 210 -10.44 -0.25 6.90
CA PHE A 210 -9.60 -0.48 5.74
C PHE A 210 -9.38 -1.97 5.48
N ALA A 211 -9.11 -2.76 6.52
CA ALA A 211 -8.99 -4.21 6.41
C ALA A 211 -10.31 -4.84 5.94
N GLU A 212 -11.45 -4.42 6.50
CA GLU A 212 -12.79 -4.87 6.08
C GLU A 212 -13.08 -4.49 4.62
N GLY A 213 -12.75 -3.26 4.24
CA GLY A 213 -12.87 -2.76 2.87
C GLY A 213 -11.93 -3.45 1.87
N LEU A 214 -10.83 -4.04 2.34
CA LEU A 214 -9.96 -4.90 1.54
C LEU A 214 -10.51 -6.32 1.41
N ILE A 215 -10.98 -6.93 2.51
CA ILE A 215 -11.60 -8.27 2.45
C ILE A 215 -12.73 -8.26 1.41
N ARG A 216 -13.60 -7.26 1.46
CA ARG A 216 -14.66 -7.05 0.45
C ARG A 216 -14.12 -7.05 -0.97
N LYS A 217 -13.14 -6.19 -1.22
CA LYS A 217 -12.58 -5.99 -2.56
C LYS A 217 -11.87 -7.24 -3.09
N LEU A 218 -11.05 -7.89 -2.27
CA LEU A 218 -10.16 -8.96 -2.71
C LEU A 218 -10.91 -10.29 -2.90
N TYR A 219 -11.97 -10.53 -2.12
CA TYR A 219 -12.68 -11.81 -2.12
C TYR A 219 -14.10 -11.74 -2.69
N SER A 220 -14.58 -10.56 -3.09
CA SER A 220 -15.75 -10.48 -3.96
C SER A 220 -15.38 -11.01 -5.34
N THR A 221 -16.05 -12.04 -5.82
CA THR A 221 -16.04 -12.34 -7.25
C THR A 221 -16.70 -11.17 -7.98
N MET A 222 -16.02 -10.64 -9.00
CA MET A 222 -16.67 -9.74 -9.94
C MET A 222 -17.73 -10.55 -10.67
N GLN A 223 -19.00 -10.32 -10.33
CA GLN A 223 -20.09 -10.67 -11.22
C GLN A 223 -20.07 -9.60 -12.32
N ASP A 224 -19.81 -10.01 -13.56
CA ASP A 224 -20.17 -9.22 -14.74
C ASP A 224 -21.63 -8.74 -14.59
N PRO A 225 -21.94 -7.47 -14.90
CA PRO A 225 -23.24 -7.14 -15.46
C PRO A 225 -23.39 -7.70 -16.88
#